data_AF-A0AAV9WV10-F1
#
_entry.id   AF-A0AAV9WV10-F1
#
_cell.length_a   1.000
_cell.length_b   1.000
_cell.length_c   1.000
_cell.angle_alpha   90.00
_cell.angle_beta   90.00
_cell.angle_gamma   90.00
#
_symmetry.space_group_name_H-M   'P 1'
#
loop_
_entity.id
_entity.type
_entity.pdbx_description
1 polymer ?
#
loop_
_entity_poly.entity_id
_entity_poly.type
_entity_poly.pdbx_seq_one_letter_code
_entity_poly.pdbx_strand_id
1 'polypeptide(L)'
;MKAGHRALKQIKSKIWVNLLGGEDGLIESVNSFETWGGDAVDCESSDKLENYKDLNEYLLARYVSGGVGFWNKIMFYTMDIKLSDQETELIKPLLQLAGNITLLINDYFSVEKEWLAHRGNLKSGLPVSSIYFIMDREDVAISEAKEAVKQKLIKTQYEFVEKCEEIFEVNSSHEIKKAVAGYQHLISGVAVWTKFNNRYRIDPSTPFYPQPGHTKADLYRMVNKNCLETERPNEITNGGKSGLKRKNSVPRGEHGNDDDSVKRQKVTSQEQLDIAPWLAKFPQLKEEIVLEPTQYISSIPGKRVRKATIDALDYWYRVPQSSLDAIQSAIDLLHTSSLIIDDIEDGSPIRRGIPAAHMVFGVPQAINSANHLFGKSASEILKLSPAAIKIWAEELHHIHMGQGLDLFHTFHGKLPTEREYFEMSDGKTGGLFRMLCRLMQTEATQNRNLNAEHLFVLITRHYQLRDDYFNLYSTAYNLQKGSLSDLDEGKFSFILIHAMNQSKGQKLQSLLQQRARQGSLLAEQKNLVMTIMDQTKSGEYTLQVIKQLEEEIERHLAKLEESAGGEKNWIIRAIMARMKVSEAAVRSSKA
;
A
#
# COMPACT_ATOMS: atom_id res chain seq x y z
N MET A 1 4.64 26.79 7.79
CA MET A 1 4.49 25.32 7.78
C MET A 1 4.51 24.67 6.38
N LYS A 2 3.80 25.20 5.36
CA LYS A 2 3.62 24.53 4.04
C LYS A 2 4.89 24.43 3.16
N ALA A 3 5.71 25.48 3.10
CA ALA A 3 7.01 25.43 2.40
C ALA A 3 7.96 24.39 3.02
N GLY A 4 7.89 24.21 4.35
CA GLY A 4 8.69 23.22 5.07
C GLY A 4 8.37 21.77 4.71
N HIS A 5 7.11 21.43 4.43
CA HIS A 5 6.73 20.08 4.02
C HIS A 5 7.28 19.71 2.63
N ARG A 6 7.23 20.63 1.66
CA ARG A 6 7.78 20.42 0.32
C ARG A 6 9.30 20.30 0.34
N ALA A 7 9.97 21.18 1.09
CA ALA A 7 11.42 21.12 1.29
C ALA A 7 11.85 19.81 1.98
N LEU A 8 11.11 19.35 3.00
CA LEU A 8 11.40 18.09 3.68
C LEU A 8 11.30 16.89 2.72
N LYS A 9 10.31 16.87 1.81
CA LYS A 9 10.21 15.80 0.79
C LYS A 9 11.40 15.82 -0.17
N GLN A 10 11.80 16.99 -0.66
CA GLN A 10 13.00 17.12 -1.51
C GLN A 10 14.27 16.66 -0.78
N ILE A 11 14.47 17.06 0.48
CA ILE A 11 15.62 16.63 1.29
C ILE A 11 15.62 15.12 1.46
N LYS A 12 14.47 14.53 1.84
CA LYS A 12 14.32 13.07 1.95
C LYS A 12 14.65 12.38 0.63
N SER A 13 14.08 12.82 -0.48
CA SER A 13 14.33 12.24 -1.81
C SER A 13 15.79 12.38 -2.25
N LYS A 14 16.45 13.50 -1.95
CA LYS A 14 17.88 13.69 -2.22
C LYS A 14 18.75 12.73 -1.42
N ILE A 15 18.47 12.57 -0.12
CA ILE A 15 19.13 11.58 0.73
C ILE A 15 18.94 10.18 0.12
N TRP A 16 17.70 9.83 -0.24
CA TRP A 16 17.38 8.55 -0.89
C TRP A 16 18.15 8.32 -2.19
N VAL A 17 18.21 9.30 -3.10
CA VAL A 17 18.97 9.18 -4.35
C VAL A 17 20.45 8.97 -4.08
N ASN A 18 21.02 9.70 -3.13
CA ASN A 18 22.42 9.53 -2.73
C ASN A 18 22.67 8.15 -2.12
N LEU A 19 21.71 7.61 -1.35
CA LEU A 19 21.78 6.25 -0.83
C LEU A 19 21.71 5.20 -1.96
N LEU A 20 20.86 5.40 -2.97
CA LEU A 20 20.77 4.49 -4.12
C LEU A 20 21.95 4.59 -5.09
N GLY A 21 22.72 5.68 -5.06
CA GLY A 21 23.86 5.92 -5.94
C GLY A 21 25.23 5.54 -5.37
N GLY A 22 25.30 4.95 -4.17
CA GLY A 22 26.54 4.52 -3.52
C GLY A 22 27.00 3.11 -3.92
N GLU A 23 28.11 2.64 -3.34
CA GLU A 23 28.66 1.28 -3.51
C GLU A 23 27.61 0.20 -3.14
N ASP A 24 27.78 -1.02 -3.66
CA ASP A 24 26.80 -2.14 -3.59
C ASP A 24 26.19 -2.40 -2.19
N GLY A 25 26.96 -2.18 -1.11
CA GLY A 25 26.46 -2.33 0.27
C GLY A 25 25.36 -1.35 0.67
N LEU A 26 25.26 -0.19 0.00
CA LEU A 26 24.22 0.82 0.24
C LEU A 26 22.90 0.47 -0.47
N ILE A 27 23.00 -0.14 -1.64
CA ILE A 27 21.87 -0.68 -2.39
C ILE A 27 21.23 -1.83 -1.60
N GLU A 28 22.02 -2.72 -1.00
CA GLU A 28 21.50 -3.75 -0.09
C GLU A 28 20.76 -3.17 1.12
N SER A 29 21.31 -2.11 1.73
CA SER A 29 20.71 -1.44 2.89
C SER A 29 19.37 -0.78 2.56
N VAL A 30 19.27 -0.21 1.35
CA VAL A 30 18.02 0.37 0.81
C VAL A 30 17.02 -0.71 0.43
N ASN A 31 17.44 -1.79 -0.23
CA ASN A 31 16.57 -2.92 -0.53
C ASN A 31 16.03 -3.56 0.76
N SER A 32 16.86 -3.68 1.80
CA SER A 32 16.42 -4.12 3.13
C SER A 32 15.33 -3.23 3.73
N PHE A 33 15.32 -1.92 3.46
CA PHE A 33 14.22 -1.03 3.86
C PHE A 33 12.93 -1.30 3.09
N GLU A 34 13.01 -1.56 1.79
CA GLU A 34 11.83 -1.81 0.96
C GLU A 34 11.24 -3.19 1.25
N THR A 35 12.10 -4.21 1.45
CA THR A 35 11.71 -5.52 1.97
C THR A 35 11.07 -5.37 3.34
N TRP A 36 11.70 -4.65 4.27
CA TRP A 36 11.10 -4.36 5.57
C TRP A 36 9.75 -3.62 5.44
N GLY A 37 9.65 -2.64 4.55
CA GLY A 37 8.42 -1.88 4.35
C GLY A 37 7.29 -2.71 3.73
N GLY A 38 7.60 -3.76 2.97
CA GLY A 38 6.64 -4.77 2.52
C GLY A 38 6.28 -5.74 3.63
N ASP A 39 7.29 -6.38 4.24
CA ASP A 39 7.14 -7.38 5.29
C ASP A 39 6.44 -6.82 6.53
N ALA A 40 6.73 -5.57 6.93
CA ALA A 40 6.07 -4.93 8.07
C ALA A 40 4.58 -4.69 7.82
N VAL A 41 4.17 -4.47 6.57
CA VAL A 41 2.77 -4.29 6.18
C VAL A 41 2.05 -5.64 6.13
N ASP A 42 2.71 -6.69 5.65
CA ASP A 42 2.17 -8.06 5.65
C ASP A 42 2.08 -8.62 7.08
N CYS A 43 3.08 -8.36 7.94
CA CYS A 43 3.06 -8.69 9.36
C CYS A 43 1.98 -7.92 10.13
N GLU A 44 1.77 -6.61 9.88
CA GLU A 44 0.68 -5.85 10.54
C GLU A 44 -0.72 -6.44 10.27
N SER A 45 -0.91 -7.15 9.14
CA SER A 45 -2.17 -7.81 8.79
C SER A 45 -2.37 -9.18 9.44
N SER A 46 -1.28 -9.82 9.91
CA SER A 46 -1.25 -11.20 10.39
C SER A 46 -0.75 -11.38 11.85
N ASP A 47 -0.15 -10.35 12.46
CA ASP A 47 0.37 -10.33 13.83
C ASP A 47 -0.78 -10.28 14.86
N LYS A 48 -1.44 -11.41 15.10
CA LYS A 48 -2.27 -11.61 16.28
C LYS A 48 -1.42 -12.21 17.40
N LEU A 49 -1.51 -11.64 18.61
CA LEU A 49 -0.78 -12.11 19.79
C LEU A 49 -0.98 -13.62 20.06
N GLU A 50 -2.16 -14.13 19.71
CA GLU A 50 -2.56 -15.54 19.85
C GLU A 50 -1.66 -16.51 19.06
N ASN A 51 -0.98 -16.04 18.01
CA ASN A 51 -0.18 -16.86 17.11
C ASN A 51 1.16 -17.31 17.69
N TYR A 52 1.66 -16.67 18.76
CA TYR A 52 2.98 -16.95 19.32
C TYR A 52 2.88 -17.69 20.65
N LYS A 53 3.65 -18.76 20.83
CA LYS A 53 3.60 -19.61 22.03
C LYS A 53 4.21 -18.92 23.25
N ASP A 54 5.28 -18.15 23.03
CA ASP A 54 6.00 -17.44 24.09
C ASP A 54 6.55 -16.09 23.61
N LEU A 55 7.08 -15.31 24.56
CA LEU A 55 7.60 -13.97 24.31
C LEU A 55 8.84 -13.97 23.41
N ASN A 56 9.65 -15.04 23.40
CA ASN A 56 10.83 -15.10 22.54
C ASN A 56 10.43 -15.34 21.08
N GLU A 57 9.46 -16.23 20.84
CA GLU A 57 8.88 -16.44 19.50
C GLU A 57 8.23 -15.16 18.97
N TYR A 58 7.52 -14.43 19.84
CA TYR A 58 6.99 -13.11 19.51
C TYR A 58 8.09 -12.10 19.15
N LEU A 59 9.17 -12.01 19.94
CA LEU A 59 10.28 -11.09 19.66
C LEU A 59 11.02 -11.44 18.37
N LEU A 60 11.12 -12.73 18.03
CA LEU A 60 11.69 -13.18 16.74
C LEU A 60 10.81 -12.76 15.57
N ALA A 61 9.49 -12.85 15.66
CA ALA A 61 8.60 -12.34 14.62
C ALA A 61 8.70 -10.80 14.51
N ARG A 62 8.73 -10.12 15.65
CA ARG A 62 8.91 -8.66 15.76
C ARG A 62 10.26 -8.15 15.31
N TYR A 63 11.25 -9.01 15.17
CA TYR A 63 12.54 -8.66 14.61
C TYR A 63 12.40 -8.13 13.17
N VAL A 64 11.54 -8.77 12.38
CA VAL A 64 11.23 -8.36 11.01
C VAL A 64 10.37 -7.11 11.04
N SER A 65 9.16 -7.16 11.64
CA SER A 65 8.24 -6.00 11.63
C SER A 65 8.80 -4.76 12.33
N GLY A 66 9.67 -4.94 13.34
CA GLY A 66 10.39 -3.89 14.05
C GLY A 66 11.61 -3.31 13.33
N GLY A 67 11.98 -3.86 12.17
CA GLY A 67 12.99 -3.28 11.29
C GLY A 67 14.42 -3.48 11.74
N VAL A 68 14.70 -4.55 12.50
CA VAL A 68 16.02 -4.82 13.07
C VAL A 68 17.10 -4.97 12.02
N GLY A 69 16.84 -5.76 10.98
CA GLY A 69 17.76 -5.92 9.86
C GLY A 69 18.07 -4.59 9.16
N PHE A 70 17.06 -3.75 8.99
CA PHE A 70 17.20 -2.46 8.31
C PHE A 70 18.08 -1.47 9.08
N TRP A 71 17.80 -1.22 10.36
CA TRP A 71 18.62 -0.27 11.10
C TRP A 71 20.04 -0.78 11.33
N ASN A 72 20.26 -2.10 11.38
CA ASN A 72 21.60 -2.66 11.48
C ASN A 72 22.44 -2.33 10.24
N LYS A 73 21.85 -2.53 9.06
CA LYS A 73 22.49 -2.18 7.78
C LYS A 73 22.77 -0.68 7.69
N ILE A 74 21.86 0.19 8.13
CA ILE A 74 22.13 1.64 8.23
C ILE A 74 23.27 1.93 9.19
N MET A 75 23.26 1.36 10.39
CA MET A 75 24.30 1.58 11.39
C MET A 75 25.67 1.21 10.83
N PHE A 76 25.79 0.01 10.26
CA PHE A 76 27.04 -0.46 9.66
C PHE A 76 27.51 0.47 8.55
N TYR A 77 26.61 0.90 7.67
CA TYR A 77 26.95 1.87 6.64
C TYR A 77 27.44 3.20 7.23
N THR A 78 26.68 3.80 8.15
CA THR A 78 27.00 5.13 8.71
C THR A 78 28.30 5.15 9.50
N MET A 79 28.68 4.00 10.06
CA MET A 79 29.91 3.82 10.82
C MET A 79 31.05 3.24 9.96
N ASP A 80 30.84 3.01 8.66
CA ASP A 80 31.78 2.33 7.75
C ASP A 80 32.31 1.01 8.34
N ILE A 81 31.39 0.16 8.81
CA ILE A 81 31.70 -1.16 9.37
C ILE A 81 31.73 -2.18 8.24
N LYS A 82 32.85 -2.91 8.12
CA LYS A 82 33.07 -3.91 7.06
C LYS A 82 33.51 -5.23 7.67
N LEU A 83 32.53 -6.08 7.97
CA LEU A 83 32.78 -7.42 8.53
C LEU A 83 33.04 -8.44 7.41
N SER A 84 33.94 -9.38 7.66
CA SER A 84 34.03 -10.62 6.88
C SER A 84 32.82 -11.55 7.14
N ASP A 85 32.62 -12.58 6.31
CA ASP A 85 31.54 -13.55 6.51
C ASP A 85 31.64 -14.26 7.87
N GLN A 86 32.86 -14.58 8.30
CA GLN A 86 33.12 -15.20 9.60
C GLN A 86 32.78 -14.25 10.76
N GLU A 87 33.16 -12.97 10.65
CA GLU A 87 32.83 -11.96 11.65
C GLU A 87 31.32 -11.65 11.69
N THR A 88 30.66 -11.71 10.53
CA THR A 88 29.21 -11.51 10.42
C THR A 88 28.45 -12.60 11.17
N GLU A 89 28.80 -13.87 10.98
CA GLU A 89 28.17 -14.96 11.73
C GLU A 89 28.52 -14.92 13.22
N LEU A 90 29.72 -14.48 13.59
CA LEU A 90 30.12 -14.31 14.99
C LEU A 90 29.27 -13.24 15.72
N ILE A 91 28.93 -12.14 15.04
CA ILE A 91 28.16 -11.02 15.62
C ILE A 91 26.65 -11.24 15.61
N LYS A 92 26.13 -12.16 14.80
CA LYS A 92 24.70 -12.40 14.63
C LYS A 92 23.91 -12.60 15.94
N PRO A 93 24.40 -13.33 16.96
CA PRO A 93 23.72 -13.42 18.26
C PRO A 93 23.61 -12.06 18.96
N LEU A 94 24.64 -11.22 18.82
CA LEU A 94 24.68 -9.89 19.43
C LEU A 94 23.66 -8.95 18.79
N LEU A 95 23.48 -9.05 17.46
CA LEU A 95 22.43 -8.33 16.74
C LEU A 95 21.03 -8.72 17.24
N GLN A 96 20.77 -10.02 17.45
CA GLN A 96 19.50 -10.49 17.99
C GLN A 96 19.23 -9.92 19.39
N LEU A 97 20.24 -9.94 20.27
CA LEU A 97 20.13 -9.39 21.62
C LEU A 97 19.89 -7.87 21.60
N ALA A 98 20.65 -7.12 20.79
CA ALA A 98 20.44 -5.68 20.60
C ALA A 98 19.04 -5.38 20.05
N GLY A 99 18.58 -6.17 19.08
CA GLY A 99 17.21 -6.13 18.56
C GLY A 99 16.17 -6.27 19.65
N ASN A 100 16.25 -7.36 20.42
CA ASN A 100 15.33 -7.62 21.52
C ASN A 100 15.33 -6.48 22.55
N ILE A 101 16.51 -5.98 22.94
CA ILE A 101 16.63 -4.87 23.89
C ILE A 101 15.94 -3.62 23.36
N THR A 102 16.20 -3.22 22.11
CA THR A 102 15.59 -2.02 21.52
C THR A 102 14.06 -2.13 21.38
N LEU A 103 13.55 -3.32 21.00
CA LEU A 103 12.12 -3.59 20.91
C LEU A 103 11.44 -3.55 22.29
N LEU A 104 12.02 -4.19 23.29
CA LEU A 104 11.50 -4.18 24.67
C LEU A 104 11.50 -2.78 25.28
N ILE A 105 12.55 -1.98 25.04
CA ILE A 105 12.58 -0.56 25.44
C ILE A 105 11.44 0.20 24.76
N ASN A 106 11.24 0.00 23.46
CA ASN A 106 10.16 0.66 22.75
C ASN A 106 8.79 0.34 23.36
N ASP A 107 8.48 -0.94 23.50
CA ASP A 107 7.20 -1.43 24.05
C ASP A 107 6.94 -0.93 25.47
N TYR A 108 7.97 -0.90 26.30
CA TYR A 108 7.86 -0.44 27.68
C TYR A 108 7.43 1.04 27.79
N PHE A 109 7.94 1.90 26.90
CA PHE A 109 7.64 3.34 26.89
C PHE A 109 6.50 3.73 25.93
N SER A 110 6.12 2.87 24.98
CA SER A 110 5.09 3.17 23.99
C SER A 110 3.70 2.65 24.36
N VAL A 111 3.58 1.80 25.39
CA VAL A 111 2.36 1.06 25.70
C VAL A 111 1.08 1.90 25.76
N GLU A 112 1.10 3.07 26.43
CA GLU A 112 -0.09 3.93 26.55
C GLU A 112 -0.41 4.62 25.22
N LYS A 113 0.62 5.04 24.50
CA LYS A 113 0.50 5.65 23.18
C LYS A 113 -0.05 4.66 22.15
N GLU A 114 0.42 3.42 22.16
CA GLU A 114 -0.03 2.36 21.24
C GLU A 114 -1.48 2.02 21.47
N TRP A 115 -1.93 1.96 22.71
CA TRP A 115 -3.36 1.80 23.03
C TRP A 115 -4.21 2.90 22.41
N LEU A 116 -3.84 4.16 22.66
CA LEU A 116 -4.61 5.30 22.14
C LEU A 116 -4.63 5.34 20.61
N ALA A 117 -3.52 4.98 19.95
CA ALA A 117 -3.46 4.88 18.49
C ALA A 117 -4.31 3.72 17.96
N HIS A 118 -4.26 2.55 18.60
CA HIS A 118 -5.08 1.38 18.25
C HIS A 118 -6.58 1.71 18.35
N ARG A 119 -6.95 2.47 19.39
CA ARG A 119 -8.30 2.99 19.59
C ARG A 119 -8.73 4.03 18.56
N GLY A 120 -7.87 5.02 18.27
CA GLY A 120 -8.16 6.06 17.28
C GLY A 120 -8.44 5.48 15.89
N ASN A 121 -7.86 4.31 15.60
CA ASN A 121 -8.07 3.57 14.36
C ASN A 121 -9.21 2.54 14.42
N LEU A 122 -9.99 2.51 15.51
CA LEU A 122 -11.14 1.59 15.71
C LEU A 122 -10.78 0.09 15.53
N LYS A 123 -9.53 -0.29 15.83
CA LYS A 123 -9.08 -1.68 15.72
C LYS A 123 -9.62 -2.51 16.89
N SER A 124 -10.06 -3.73 16.61
CA SER A 124 -10.48 -4.70 17.65
C SER A 124 -9.26 -5.35 18.31
N GLY A 125 -9.47 -5.95 19.50
CA GLY A 125 -8.42 -6.65 20.22
C GLY A 125 -7.41 -5.74 20.94
N LEU A 126 -6.33 -6.34 21.43
CA LEU A 126 -5.21 -5.60 22.04
C LEU A 126 -4.19 -5.18 20.97
N PRO A 127 -3.46 -4.07 21.16
CA PRO A 127 -2.35 -3.69 20.30
C PRO A 127 -1.23 -4.75 20.34
N VAL A 128 -0.48 -4.86 19.24
CA VAL A 128 0.68 -5.75 19.17
C VAL A 128 1.85 -5.13 19.93
N SER A 129 2.10 -5.61 21.15
CA SER A 129 3.19 -5.15 22.04
C SER A 129 3.57 -6.27 23.01
N SER A 130 4.85 -6.32 23.43
CA SER A 130 5.31 -7.26 24.47
C SER A 130 4.48 -7.15 25.76
N ILE A 131 4.03 -5.94 26.10
CA ILE A 131 3.20 -5.70 27.29
C ILE A 131 1.84 -6.37 27.14
N TYR A 132 1.16 -6.11 26.02
CA TYR A 132 -0.17 -6.68 25.78
C TYR A 132 -0.11 -8.19 25.55
N PHE A 133 0.99 -8.72 25.02
CA PHE A 133 1.24 -10.16 24.95
C PHE A 133 1.21 -10.81 26.33
N ILE A 134 1.95 -10.25 27.29
CA ILE A 134 2.00 -10.76 28.67
C ILE A 134 0.63 -10.58 29.36
N MET A 135 0.00 -9.41 29.23
CA MET A 135 -1.35 -9.18 29.78
C MET A 135 -2.35 -10.22 29.27
N ASP A 136 -2.28 -10.58 27.99
CA ASP A 136 -3.17 -11.55 27.36
C ASP A 136 -2.95 -12.98 27.84
N ARG A 137 -1.68 -13.38 27.97
CA ARG A 137 -1.27 -14.75 28.30
C ARG A 137 -1.34 -15.06 29.80
N GLU A 138 -0.98 -14.09 30.63
CA GLU A 138 -0.85 -14.27 32.08
C GLU A 138 -2.05 -13.69 32.86
N ASP A 139 -2.98 -13.03 32.17
CA ASP A 139 -4.17 -12.37 32.75
C ASP A 139 -3.82 -11.38 33.89
N VAL A 140 -2.78 -10.59 33.64
CA VAL A 140 -2.21 -9.63 34.60
C VAL A 140 -2.57 -8.18 34.27
N ALA A 141 -2.43 -7.29 35.25
CA ALA A 141 -2.60 -5.86 35.03
C ALA A 141 -1.45 -5.26 34.20
N ILE A 142 -1.69 -4.11 33.56
CA ILE A 142 -0.66 -3.43 32.74
C ILE A 142 0.62 -3.13 33.52
N SER A 143 0.54 -2.79 34.81
CA SER A 143 1.72 -2.53 35.65
C SER A 143 2.56 -3.79 35.92
N GLU A 144 1.91 -4.93 36.11
CA GLU A 144 2.55 -6.22 36.31
C GLU A 144 3.23 -6.69 35.02
N ALA A 145 2.55 -6.56 33.88
CA ALA A 145 3.14 -6.84 32.56
C ALA A 145 4.32 -5.90 32.25
N LYS A 146 4.25 -4.62 32.62
CA LYS A 146 5.39 -3.69 32.53
C LYS A 146 6.56 -4.14 33.37
N GLU A 147 6.33 -4.60 34.60
CA GLU A 147 7.41 -5.12 35.42
C GLU A 147 8.01 -6.40 34.82
N ALA A 148 7.20 -7.31 34.29
CA ALA A 148 7.69 -8.51 33.62
C ALA A 148 8.57 -8.19 32.39
N VAL A 149 8.14 -7.25 31.53
CA VAL A 149 8.95 -6.77 30.39
C VAL A 149 10.24 -6.11 30.87
N LYS A 150 10.20 -5.34 31.96
CA LYS A 150 11.39 -4.71 32.54
C LYS A 150 12.38 -5.75 33.06
N GLN A 151 11.91 -6.81 33.73
CA GLN A 151 12.80 -7.90 34.17
C GLN A 151 13.41 -8.65 32.97
N LYS A 152 12.63 -8.92 31.92
CA LYS A 152 13.14 -9.49 30.67
C LYS A 152 14.19 -8.59 30.01
N LEU A 153 13.93 -7.29 29.95
CA LEU A 153 14.87 -6.30 29.41
C LEU A 153 16.19 -6.31 30.18
N ILE A 154 16.16 -6.27 31.52
CA ILE A 154 17.36 -6.32 32.36
C ILE A 154 18.14 -7.61 32.11
N LYS A 155 17.46 -8.76 32.09
CA LYS A 155 18.09 -10.06 31.80
C LYS A 155 18.78 -10.06 30.43
N THR A 156 18.10 -9.61 29.38
CA THR A 156 18.67 -9.59 28.03
C THR A 156 19.82 -8.58 27.90
N GLN A 157 19.84 -7.50 28.70
CA GLN A 157 20.99 -6.60 28.78
C GLN A 157 22.22 -7.28 29.38
N TYR A 158 22.06 -8.10 30.44
CA TYR A 158 23.16 -8.89 30.98
C TYR A 158 23.68 -9.91 29.97
N GLU A 159 22.78 -10.65 29.30
CA GLU A 159 23.12 -11.60 28.22
C GLU A 159 23.90 -10.89 27.09
N PHE A 160 23.51 -9.66 26.73
CA PHE A 160 24.23 -8.87 25.73
C PHE A 160 25.66 -8.52 26.16
N VAL A 161 25.86 -8.13 27.42
CA VAL A 161 27.20 -7.80 27.95
C VAL A 161 28.09 -9.04 28.00
N GLU A 162 27.59 -10.14 28.56
CA GLU A 162 28.29 -11.43 28.58
C GLU A 162 28.67 -11.87 27.16
N LYS A 163 27.75 -11.74 26.20
CA LYS A 163 28.03 -12.10 24.81
C LYS A 163 29.07 -11.18 24.15
N CYS A 164 29.14 -9.90 24.52
CA CYS A 164 30.21 -9.02 24.07
C CYS A 164 31.58 -9.51 24.56
N GLU A 165 31.67 -9.92 25.82
CA GLU A 165 32.90 -10.43 26.43
C GLU A 165 33.37 -11.71 25.73
N GLU A 166 32.47 -12.69 25.54
CA GLU A 166 32.75 -13.92 24.79
C GLU A 166 33.25 -13.65 23.36
N ILE A 167 32.61 -12.72 22.64
CA ILE A 167 33.02 -12.37 21.28
C ILE A 167 34.41 -11.73 21.28
N PHE A 168 34.72 -10.87 22.26
CA PHE A 168 36.03 -10.22 22.34
C PHE A 168 37.18 -11.18 22.69
N GLU A 169 36.89 -12.27 23.40
CA GLU A 169 37.86 -13.35 23.62
C GLU A 169 38.20 -14.10 22.32
N VAL A 170 37.20 -14.28 21.44
CA VAL A 170 37.37 -14.99 20.16
C VAL A 170 37.97 -14.09 19.08
N ASN A 171 37.47 -12.87 18.93
CA ASN A 171 37.91 -11.93 17.91
C ASN A 171 37.73 -10.47 18.38
N SER A 172 38.86 -9.77 18.54
CA SER A 172 38.91 -8.37 18.96
C SER A 172 39.31 -7.42 17.82
N SER A 173 38.97 -7.74 16.57
CA SER A 173 39.27 -6.89 15.40
C SER A 173 38.68 -5.49 15.56
N HIS A 174 39.25 -4.55 14.81
CA HIS A 174 38.76 -3.17 14.80
C HIS A 174 37.28 -3.09 14.37
N GLU A 175 36.88 -3.91 13.40
CA GLU A 175 35.52 -3.93 12.88
C GLU A 175 34.52 -4.55 13.87
N ILE A 176 34.90 -5.62 14.56
CA ILE A 176 34.09 -6.19 15.67
C ILE A 176 33.88 -5.14 16.76
N LYS A 177 34.95 -4.43 17.17
CA LYS A 177 34.86 -3.36 18.19
C LYS A 177 33.92 -2.24 17.76
N LYS A 178 33.98 -1.81 16.50
CA LYS A 178 33.07 -0.79 15.94
C LYS A 178 31.62 -1.27 15.93
N ALA A 179 31.37 -2.53 15.55
CA ALA A 179 30.03 -3.10 15.54
C ALA A 179 29.43 -3.19 16.96
N VAL A 180 30.20 -3.68 17.94
CA VAL A 180 29.80 -3.72 19.36
C VAL A 180 29.48 -2.31 19.88
N ALA A 181 30.36 -1.33 19.61
CA ALA A 181 30.13 0.05 19.99
C ALA A 181 28.86 0.64 19.33
N GLY A 182 28.63 0.30 18.06
CA GLY A 182 27.41 0.66 17.33
C GLY A 182 26.15 0.17 18.04
N TYR A 183 26.10 -1.11 18.42
CA TYR A 183 24.95 -1.65 19.16
C TYR A 183 24.77 -1.01 20.53
N GLN A 184 25.86 -0.75 21.27
CA GLN A 184 25.80 -0.05 22.56
C GLN A 184 25.22 1.37 22.42
N HIS A 185 25.66 2.10 21.39
CA HIS A 185 25.13 3.43 21.07
C HIS A 185 23.67 3.39 20.61
N LEU A 186 23.29 2.39 19.83
CA LEU A 186 21.90 2.20 19.41
C LEU A 186 21.00 1.95 20.61
N ILE A 187 21.34 0.98 21.46
CA ILE A 187 20.57 0.61 22.65
C ILE A 187 20.39 1.82 23.57
N SER A 188 21.49 2.51 23.90
CA SER A 188 21.45 3.69 24.76
C SER A 188 20.70 4.86 24.12
N GLY A 189 20.88 5.08 22.82
CA GLY A 189 20.17 6.09 22.04
C GLY A 189 18.66 5.86 22.03
N VAL A 190 18.20 4.62 21.83
CA VAL A 190 16.78 4.26 21.89
C VAL A 190 16.23 4.47 23.30
N ALA A 191 16.96 4.11 24.35
CA ALA A 191 16.55 4.34 25.73
C ALA A 191 16.38 5.84 26.05
N VAL A 192 17.34 6.67 25.63
CA VAL A 192 17.25 8.14 25.81
C VAL A 192 16.09 8.71 25.00
N TRP A 193 15.98 8.34 23.72
CA TRP A 193 14.94 8.85 22.84
C TRP A 193 13.53 8.51 23.35
N THR A 194 13.29 7.26 23.72
CA THR A 194 11.98 6.81 24.21
C THR A 194 11.60 7.48 25.53
N LYS A 195 12.56 7.65 26.46
CA LYS A 195 12.30 8.27 27.76
C LYS A 195 12.06 9.78 27.70
N PHE A 196 12.74 10.50 26.81
CA PHE A 196 12.75 11.96 26.82
C PHE A 196 11.95 12.61 25.68
N ASN A 197 11.61 11.88 24.61
CA ASN A 197 10.87 12.45 23.51
C ASN A 197 9.38 12.64 23.86
N ASN A 198 8.83 13.81 23.53
CA ASN A 198 7.42 14.15 23.76
C ASN A 198 6.44 13.17 23.09
N ARG A 199 6.86 12.45 22.04
CA ARG A 199 6.08 11.38 21.39
C ARG A 199 5.59 10.31 22.36
N TYR A 200 6.33 10.04 23.44
CA TYR A 200 6.00 9.01 24.43
C TYR A 200 5.40 9.59 25.72
N ARG A 201 5.40 10.93 25.87
CA ARG A 201 4.83 11.62 27.03
C ARG A 201 3.38 11.97 26.75
N ILE A 202 2.51 10.99 26.99
CA ILE A 202 1.07 11.19 26.91
C ILE A 202 0.56 11.66 28.27
N ASP A 203 -0.28 12.69 28.27
CA ASP A 203 -0.94 13.18 29.49
C ASP A 203 -1.87 12.08 30.06
N PRO A 204 -1.70 11.65 31.32
CA PRO A 204 -2.61 10.70 31.96
C PRO A 204 -4.07 11.14 32.03
N SER A 205 -4.37 12.43 31.85
CA SER A 205 -5.74 12.94 31.72
C SER A 205 -6.35 12.68 30.34
N THR A 206 -5.59 12.15 29.38
CA THR A 206 -6.08 11.87 28.02
C THR A 206 -7.23 10.87 28.07
N PRO A 207 -8.35 11.10 27.36
CA PRO A 207 -9.45 10.13 27.31
C PRO A 207 -8.95 8.74 26.89
N PHE A 208 -9.44 7.71 27.57
CA PHE A 208 -9.05 6.31 27.37
C PHE A 208 -7.60 5.95 27.70
N TYR A 209 -6.87 6.81 28.41
CA TYR A 209 -5.53 6.49 28.92
C TYR A 209 -5.59 5.24 29.82
N PRO A 210 -4.76 4.20 29.55
CA PRO A 210 -4.77 2.98 30.34
C PRO A 210 -4.08 3.23 31.69
N GLN A 211 -4.75 2.87 32.78
CA GLN A 211 -4.24 3.07 34.14
C GLN A 211 -3.44 1.85 34.62
N PRO A 212 -2.47 2.00 35.53
CA PRO A 212 -1.59 0.92 36.01
C PRO A 212 -2.31 -0.36 36.48
N GLY A 213 -3.52 -0.24 37.02
CA GLY A 213 -4.33 -1.38 37.49
C GLY A 213 -5.27 -1.99 36.45
N HIS A 214 -5.30 -1.48 35.22
CA HIS A 214 -6.20 -2.01 34.19
C HIS A 214 -5.75 -3.39 33.71
N THR A 215 -6.69 -4.33 33.74
CA THR A 215 -6.59 -5.65 33.10
C THR A 215 -7.06 -5.59 31.64
N LYS A 216 -6.85 -6.66 30.87
CA LYS A 216 -7.42 -6.81 29.51
C LYS A 216 -8.93 -6.57 29.49
N ALA A 217 -9.66 -7.07 30.49
CA ALA A 217 -11.10 -6.88 30.60
C ALA A 217 -11.50 -5.41 30.82
N ASP A 218 -10.72 -4.66 31.61
CA ASP A 218 -10.95 -3.23 31.82
C ASP A 218 -10.72 -2.43 30.53
N LEU A 219 -9.63 -2.75 29.81
CA LEU A 219 -9.33 -2.13 28.53
C LEU A 219 -10.44 -2.34 27.49
N TYR A 220 -11.03 -3.55 27.43
CA TYR A 220 -12.21 -3.80 26.59
C TYR A 220 -13.47 -3.12 27.09
N ARG A 221 -13.69 -3.01 28.40
CA ARG A 221 -14.83 -2.25 28.94
C ARG A 221 -14.77 -0.77 28.57
N MET A 222 -13.57 -0.21 28.51
CA MET A 222 -13.36 1.14 27.97
C MET A 222 -13.79 1.23 26.49
N VAL A 223 -13.84 0.12 25.73
CA VAL A 223 -14.28 0.09 24.32
C VAL A 223 -15.79 0.17 24.25
N ASN A 224 -16.47 -0.59 25.10
CA ASN A 224 -17.91 -0.75 25.06
C ASN A 224 -18.70 0.40 25.69
N LYS A 225 -18.08 1.29 26.46
CA LYS A 225 -18.78 2.47 27.04
C LYS A 225 -19.42 3.39 25.98
N ASN A 226 -18.90 3.41 24.75
CA ASN A 226 -19.49 4.18 23.65
C ASN A 226 -20.57 3.42 22.85
N CYS A 227 -20.86 2.15 23.15
CA CYS A 227 -22.05 1.49 22.61
C CYS A 227 -23.32 1.80 23.42
N LEU A 228 -23.20 2.45 24.59
CA LEU A 228 -24.33 2.74 25.48
C LEU A 228 -24.49 4.22 25.87
N GLU A 229 -23.57 5.10 25.50
CA GLU A 229 -23.66 6.54 25.75
C GLU A 229 -23.77 7.31 24.42
N THR A 230 -24.86 7.09 23.70
CA THR A 230 -25.50 8.17 22.91
C THR A 230 -26.76 8.56 23.66
N GLU A 231 -26.73 9.76 24.22
CA GLU A 231 -27.76 10.32 25.09
C GLU A 231 -29.17 10.19 24.48
N ARG A 232 -30.02 9.37 25.11
CA ARG A 232 -31.46 9.60 25.12
C ARG A 232 -31.79 10.36 26.39
N PRO A 233 -32.45 11.53 26.33
CA PRO A 233 -32.97 12.15 27.53
C PRO A 233 -34.28 11.49 27.97
N ASN A 234 -34.24 11.03 29.22
CA ASN A 234 -35.29 10.92 30.22
C ASN A 234 -36.27 9.73 30.17
N GLU A 235 -35.99 8.80 31.09
CA GLU A 235 -36.96 7.99 31.80
C GLU A 235 -38.06 8.85 32.45
N ILE A 236 -39.33 8.45 32.28
CA ILE A 236 -40.33 8.50 33.36
C ILE A 236 -41.13 7.18 33.32
N THR A 237 -40.68 6.27 34.19
CA THR A 237 -41.44 5.37 35.08
C THR A 237 -42.59 4.47 34.57
N ASN A 238 -42.43 3.20 34.98
CA ASN A 238 -43.43 2.31 35.58
C ASN A 238 -44.46 1.59 34.70
N GLY A 239 -44.18 0.30 34.51
CA GLY A 239 -45.00 -0.73 35.17
C GLY A 239 -46.08 -1.39 34.32
N GLY A 240 -45.99 -2.70 34.14
CA GLY A 240 -47.15 -3.51 33.72
C GLY A 240 -46.79 -4.78 32.98
N LYS A 241 -46.73 -5.89 33.72
CA LYS A 241 -46.65 -7.25 33.21
C LYS A 241 -47.90 -7.65 32.41
N SER A 242 -47.73 -8.67 31.57
CA SER A 242 -48.74 -9.55 30.96
C SER A 242 -49.51 -8.98 29.75
N GLY A 243 -49.81 -9.71 28.69
CA GLY A 243 -49.62 -11.12 28.38
C GLY A 243 -50.10 -11.37 26.95
N LEU A 244 -49.61 -12.44 26.33
CA LEU A 244 -50.11 -12.94 25.07
C LEU A 244 -51.63 -13.14 25.12
N LYS A 245 -52.34 -12.73 24.07
CA LYS A 245 -53.38 -13.56 23.43
C LYS A 245 -53.79 -13.02 22.07
N ARG A 246 -53.54 -13.83 21.03
CA ARG A 246 -54.33 -13.88 19.80
C ARG A 246 -55.80 -14.17 20.15
N LYS A 247 -56.73 -13.52 19.46
CA LYS A 247 -57.87 -14.20 18.83
C LYS A 247 -58.60 -13.29 17.83
N ASN A 248 -58.73 -13.82 16.61
CA ASN A 248 -59.71 -13.42 15.61
C ASN A 248 -61.12 -13.46 16.18
N SER A 249 -61.97 -12.48 15.82
CA SER A 249 -63.32 -12.71 15.28
C SER A 249 -64.06 -11.38 15.09
N VAL A 250 -64.62 -11.22 13.89
CA VAL A 250 -65.63 -10.23 13.48
C VAL A 250 -67.00 -10.92 13.61
N PRO A 251 -68.07 -10.27 14.12
CA PRO A 251 -69.14 -9.72 13.25
C PRO A 251 -69.76 -8.40 13.80
N ARG A 252 -70.01 -7.35 12.99
CA ARG A 252 -71.08 -7.08 12.00
C ARG A 252 -72.34 -6.42 12.61
N GLY A 253 -72.72 -5.24 12.09
CA GLY A 253 -74.01 -4.52 12.28
C GLY A 253 -74.02 -3.58 13.50
N GLU A 254 -74.55 -2.36 13.49
CA GLU A 254 -75.72 -1.80 12.78
C GLU A 254 -75.67 -0.26 12.64
N HIS A 255 -76.55 0.27 11.80
CA HIS A 255 -76.74 1.67 11.39
C HIS A 255 -77.35 2.59 12.47
N GLY A 256 -77.08 3.91 12.38
CA GLY A 256 -77.89 4.94 13.03
C GLY A 256 -77.25 6.33 13.18
N ASN A 257 -77.30 7.11 12.10
CA ASN A 257 -77.51 8.56 11.96
C ASN A 257 -77.11 9.61 13.04
N ASP A 258 -76.50 10.68 12.49
CA ASP A 258 -76.59 12.12 12.86
C ASP A 258 -76.08 12.48 14.28
N ASP A 259 -75.22 13.48 14.53
CA ASP A 259 -75.20 14.83 13.98
C ASP A 259 -73.91 15.58 14.43
N ASP A 260 -73.52 16.55 13.61
CA ASP A 260 -72.79 17.79 13.88
C ASP A 260 -71.55 17.96 14.79
N SER A 261 -70.68 18.82 14.24
CA SER A 261 -69.69 19.70 14.89
C SER A 261 -68.25 19.20 15.05
N VAL A 262 -67.57 19.29 13.91
CA VAL A 262 -66.13 19.54 13.72
C VAL A 262 -65.53 20.40 14.85
N LYS A 263 -64.68 19.81 15.69
CA LYS A 263 -63.58 20.52 16.35
C LYS A 263 -62.26 20.04 15.76
N ARG A 264 -61.71 20.85 14.86
CA ARG A 264 -60.36 20.76 14.30
C ARG A 264 -59.33 20.59 15.43
N GLN A 265 -58.85 19.37 15.64
CA GLN A 265 -57.50 19.18 16.16
C GLN A 265 -56.54 19.28 14.97
N LYS A 266 -55.67 20.30 15.01
CA LYS A 266 -54.49 20.40 14.14
C LYS A 266 -53.56 19.25 14.50
N VAL A 267 -53.79 18.09 13.87
CA VAL A 267 -52.85 16.98 13.85
C VAL A 267 -51.85 17.32 12.75
N THR A 268 -50.77 18.02 13.10
CA THR A 268 -49.54 17.99 12.29
C THR A 268 -48.82 16.68 12.60
N SER A 269 -49.46 15.58 12.22
CA SER A 269 -48.78 14.34 11.91
C SER A 269 -48.65 14.37 10.40
N GLN A 270 -47.43 14.37 9.89
CA GLN A 270 -47.21 13.95 8.52
C GLN A 270 -47.77 12.53 8.43
N GLU A 271 -49.02 12.38 7.99
CA GLU A 271 -49.50 11.15 7.39
C GLU A 271 -48.57 10.92 6.20
N GLN A 272 -47.49 10.16 6.43
CA GLN A 272 -46.93 9.36 5.36
C GLN A 272 -48.08 8.45 4.94
N LEU A 273 -48.90 8.92 3.99
CA LEU A 273 -49.67 7.99 3.17
C LEU A 273 -48.66 6.93 2.74
N ASP A 274 -49.00 5.65 2.97
CA ASP A 274 -48.36 4.51 2.31
C ASP A 274 -48.59 4.66 0.81
N ILE A 275 -47.89 5.62 0.19
CA ILE A 275 -47.78 5.73 -1.23
C ILE A 275 -47.10 4.45 -1.68
N ALA A 276 -47.76 3.77 -2.63
CA ALA A 276 -47.20 2.56 -3.17
C ALA A 276 -45.75 2.83 -3.63
N PRO A 277 -44.80 1.90 -3.44
CA PRO A 277 -43.37 2.17 -3.69
C PRO A 277 -43.06 2.69 -5.10
N TRP A 278 -43.87 2.36 -6.10
CA TRP A 278 -43.74 2.86 -7.48
C TRP A 278 -44.22 4.31 -7.70
N LEU A 279 -44.89 4.90 -6.70
CA LEU A 279 -45.30 6.31 -6.67
C LEU A 279 -44.41 7.15 -5.75
N ALA A 280 -43.46 6.52 -5.04
CA ALA A 280 -42.50 7.21 -4.20
C ALA A 280 -41.57 8.09 -5.06
N LYS A 281 -41.19 9.25 -4.52
CA LYS A 281 -40.14 10.08 -5.13
C LYS A 281 -38.82 9.29 -5.15
N PHE A 282 -37.97 9.58 -6.13
CA PHE A 282 -36.68 8.93 -6.28
C PHE A 282 -35.89 8.97 -4.95
N PRO A 283 -35.62 7.82 -4.31
CA PRO A 283 -34.94 7.80 -3.03
C PRO A 283 -33.45 8.07 -3.22
N GLN A 284 -32.81 8.66 -2.20
CA GLN A 284 -31.35 8.70 -2.17
C GLN A 284 -30.83 7.28 -1.94
N LEU A 285 -30.15 6.73 -2.95
CA LEU A 285 -29.59 5.38 -2.86
C LEU A 285 -28.34 5.40 -1.96
N LYS A 286 -28.19 4.35 -1.16
CA LYS A 286 -26.98 4.13 -0.38
C LYS A 286 -25.89 3.52 -1.27
N GLU A 287 -24.66 3.97 -1.08
CA GLU A 287 -23.52 3.50 -1.88
C GLU A 287 -22.82 2.27 -1.30
N GLU A 288 -23.21 1.81 -0.11
CA GLU A 288 -22.56 0.72 0.63
C GLU A 288 -22.32 -0.51 -0.26
N ILE A 289 -23.38 -1.01 -0.93
CA ILE A 289 -23.32 -2.22 -1.76
C ILE A 289 -22.42 -2.04 -2.99
N VAL A 290 -22.50 -0.89 -3.68
CA VAL A 290 -21.71 -0.65 -4.90
C VAL A 290 -20.24 -0.36 -4.60
N LEU A 291 -19.90 -0.09 -3.34
CA LEU A 291 -18.52 0.16 -2.92
C LEU A 291 -17.82 -1.07 -2.36
N GLU A 292 -18.52 -2.17 -2.05
CA GLU A 292 -17.89 -3.36 -1.44
C GLU A 292 -16.69 -3.91 -2.24
N PRO A 293 -16.79 -4.12 -3.58
CA PRO A 293 -15.64 -4.63 -4.35
C PRO A 293 -14.46 -3.64 -4.37
N THR A 294 -14.76 -2.34 -4.37
CA THR A 294 -13.76 -1.28 -4.34
C THR A 294 -13.05 -1.23 -2.99
N GLN A 295 -13.81 -1.26 -1.89
CA GLN A 295 -13.26 -1.25 -0.52
C GLN A 295 -12.39 -2.48 -0.27
N TYR A 296 -12.80 -3.64 -0.78
CA TYR A 296 -12.00 -4.86 -0.76
C TYR A 296 -10.62 -4.64 -1.41
N ILE A 297 -10.56 -4.13 -2.64
CA ILE A 297 -9.27 -3.88 -3.33
C ILE A 297 -8.48 -2.72 -2.71
N SER A 298 -9.16 -1.66 -2.25
CA SER A 298 -8.51 -0.52 -1.60
C SER A 298 -7.90 -0.86 -0.23
N SER A 299 -8.36 -1.93 0.43
CA SER A 299 -7.74 -2.44 1.66
C SER A 299 -6.33 -3.00 1.43
N ILE A 300 -5.99 -3.31 0.18
CA ILE A 300 -4.69 -3.88 -0.18
C ILE A 300 -3.66 -2.75 -0.37
N PRO A 301 -2.51 -2.78 0.33
CA PRO A 301 -1.44 -1.81 0.18
C PRO A 301 -0.99 -1.66 -1.27
N GLY A 302 -1.06 -0.45 -1.81
CA GLY A 302 -0.65 -0.13 -3.18
C GLY A 302 0.74 0.46 -3.31
N LYS A 303 1.35 0.30 -4.49
CA LYS A 303 2.61 0.98 -4.85
C LYS A 303 2.37 2.49 -4.85
N ARG A 304 3.09 3.23 -4.00
CA ARG A 304 2.92 4.69 -3.76
C ARG A 304 3.47 5.59 -4.89
N VAL A 305 3.62 5.07 -6.11
CA VAL A 305 4.26 5.78 -7.24
C VAL A 305 3.46 7.01 -7.67
N ARG A 306 2.13 6.91 -7.79
CA ARG A 306 1.27 8.04 -8.22
C ARG A 306 1.30 9.23 -7.26
N LYS A 307 1.27 8.97 -5.95
CA LYS A 307 1.39 10.03 -4.94
C LYS A 307 2.75 10.72 -5.02
N ALA A 308 3.81 9.95 -5.24
CA ALA A 308 5.14 10.52 -5.46
C ALA A 308 5.17 11.39 -6.74
N THR A 309 4.45 11.00 -7.80
CA THR A 309 4.30 11.82 -9.01
C THR A 309 3.55 13.12 -8.75
N ILE A 310 2.43 13.08 -8.02
CA ILE A 310 1.71 14.31 -7.60
C ILE A 310 2.63 15.23 -6.81
N ASP A 311 3.36 14.67 -5.85
CA ASP A 311 4.32 15.44 -5.03
C ASP A 311 5.46 16.03 -5.86
N ALA A 312 5.95 15.30 -6.86
CA ALA A 312 6.97 15.76 -7.79
C ALA A 312 6.47 16.91 -8.66
N LEU A 313 5.26 16.82 -9.20
CA LEU A 313 4.67 17.86 -10.03
C LEU A 313 4.28 19.10 -9.21
N ASP A 314 3.74 18.92 -8.00
CA ASP A 314 3.45 20.03 -7.07
C ASP A 314 4.70 20.82 -6.69
N TYR A 315 5.87 20.17 -6.69
CA TYR A 315 7.14 20.87 -6.49
C TYR A 315 7.34 22.00 -7.51
N TRP A 316 7.04 21.74 -8.79
CA TRP A 316 7.14 22.72 -9.86
C TRP A 316 5.91 23.62 -9.95
N TYR A 317 4.71 23.06 -9.85
CA TYR A 317 3.47 23.77 -10.17
C TYR A 317 2.81 24.51 -9.00
N ARG A 318 3.17 24.17 -7.77
CA ARG A 318 2.61 24.77 -6.53
C ARG A 318 1.08 24.80 -6.55
N VAL A 319 0.46 23.65 -6.77
CA VAL A 319 -1.00 23.53 -6.91
C VAL A 319 -1.68 23.80 -5.56
N PRO A 320 -2.87 24.44 -5.52
CA PRO A 320 -3.62 24.63 -4.28
C PRO A 320 -4.00 23.29 -3.64
N GLN A 321 -4.01 23.22 -2.30
CA GLN A 321 -4.25 21.96 -1.58
C GLN A 321 -5.61 21.33 -1.92
N SER A 322 -6.67 22.14 -2.04
CA SER A 322 -7.99 21.64 -2.43
C SER A 322 -8.00 20.99 -3.82
N SER A 323 -7.26 21.57 -4.77
CA SER A 323 -7.10 21.00 -6.11
C SER A 323 -6.23 19.74 -6.06
N LEU A 324 -5.17 19.70 -5.25
CA LEU A 324 -4.37 18.48 -5.03
C LEU A 324 -5.20 17.34 -4.47
N ASP A 325 -6.05 17.60 -3.48
CA ASP A 325 -6.89 16.59 -2.84
C ASP A 325 -7.91 16.03 -3.85
N ALA A 326 -8.54 16.89 -4.64
CA ALA A 326 -9.46 16.49 -5.71
C ALA A 326 -8.76 15.70 -6.82
N ILE A 327 -7.58 16.14 -7.28
CA ILE A 327 -6.77 15.42 -8.28
C ILE A 327 -6.36 14.04 -7.75
N GLN A 328 -5.83 13.98 -6.53
CA GLN A 328 -5.42 12.72 -5.90
C GLN A 328 -6.60 11.75 -5.78
N SER A 329 -7.76 12.24 -5.31
CA SER A 329 -8.97 11.43 -5.20
C SER A 329 -9.44 10.91 -6.56
N ALA A 330 -9.53 11.77 -7.58
CA ALA A 330 -9.93 11.37 -8.93
C ALA A 330 -9.02 10.29 -9.52
N ILE A 331 -7.70 10.47 -9.40
CA ILE A 331 -6.70 9.55 -9.93
C ILE A 331 -6.71 8.21 -9.18
N ASP A 332 -6.90 8.21 -7.86
CA ASP A 332 -6.99 6.97 -7.07
C ASP A 332 -8.28 6.17 -7.36
N LEU A 333 -9.40 6.88 -7.60
CA LEU A 333 -10.65 6.27 -8.03
C LEU A 333 -10.52 5.63 -9.41
N LEU A 334 -9.95 6.35 -10.38
CA LEU A 334 -9.72 5.83 -11.73
C LEU A 334 -8.79 4.62 -11.72
N HIS A 335 -7.72 4.68 -10.94
CA HIS A 335 -6.80 3.55 -10.87
C HIS A 335 -7.43 2.33 -10.20
N THR A 336 -8.18 2.51 -9.12
CA THR A 336 -8.87 1.39 -8.47
C THR A 336 -9.88 0.76 -9.43
N SER A 337 -10.61 1.59 -10.19
CA SER A 337 -11.49 1.12 -11.26
C SER A 337 -10.75 0.29 -12.30
N SER A 338 -9.65 0.84 -12.84
CA SER A 338 -8.88 0.17 -13.88
C SER A 338 -8.32 -1.16 -13.40
N LEU A 339 -7.89 -1.29 -12.14
CA LEU A 339 -7.42 -2.56 -11.59
C LEU A 339 -8.52 -3.63 -11.56
N ILE A 340 -9.73 -3.28 -11.14
CA ILE A 340 -10.84 -4.24 -11.06
C ILE A 340 -11.21 -4.72 -12.47
N ILE A 341 -11.27 -3.79 -13.43
CA ILE A 341 -11.61 -4.11 -14.82
C ILE A 341 -10.50 -4.94 -15.48
N ASP A 342 -9.23 -4.54 -15.34
CA ASP A 342 -8.07 -5.26 -15.89
C ASP A 342 -7.98 -6.69 -15.36
N ASP A 343 -8.22 -6.94 -14.06
CA ASP A 343 -8.27 -8.31 -13.51
C ASP A 343 -9.36 -9.18 -14.18
N ILE A 344 -10.50 -8.58 -14.57
CA ILE A 344 -11.59 -9.29 -15.22
C ILE A 344 -11.26 -9.56 -16.68
N GLU A 345 -10.75 -8.54 -17.38
CA GLU A 345 -10.42 -8.62 -18.80
C GLU A 345 -9.25 -9.57 -19.07
N ASP A 346 -8.28 -9.63 -18.14
CA ASP A 346 -7.14 -10.55 -18.19
C ASP A 346 -7.46 -11.95 -17.64
N GLY A 347 -8.60 -12.11 -16.96
CA GLY A 347 -8.97 -13.37 -16.29
C GLY A 347 -8.06 -13.71 -15.09
N SER A 348 -7.48 -12.71 -14.43
CA SER A 348 -6.53 -12.87 -13.33
C SER A 348 -7.21 -13.35 -12.04
N PRO A 349 -6.89 -14.53 -11.50
CA PRO A 349 -7.56 -15.04 -10.30
C PRO A 349 -7.08 -14.36 -9.00
N ILE A 350 -5.89 -13.75 -9.02
CA ILE A 350 -5.18 -13.23 -7.84
C ILE A 350 -4.68 -11.82 -8.13
N ARG A 351 -4.82 -10.93 -7.13
CA ARG A 351 -4.24 -9.59 -7.10
C ARG A 351 -3.47 -9.41 -5.80
N ARG A 352 -2.15 -9.19 -5.88
CA ARG A 352 -1.26 -8.96 -4.71
C ARG A 352 -1.41 -10.05 -3.63
N GLY A 353 -1.37 -11.32 -4.05
CA GLY A 353 -1.45 -12.47 -3.14
C GLY A 353 -2.85 -12.82 -2.60
N ILE A 354 -3.90 -12.03 -2.90
CA ILE A 354 -5.29 -12.35 -2.50
C ILE A 354 -6.22 -12.54 -3.71
N PRO A 355 -7.38 -13.20 -3.58
CA PRO A 355 -8.31 -13.37 -4.68
C PRO A 355 -8.74 -12.03 -5.31
N ALA A 356 -8.80 -11.97 -6.64
CA ALA A 356 -9.27 -10.79 -7.35
C ALA A 356 -10.74 -10.47 -7.00
N ALA A 357 -11.16 -9.20 -7.13
CA ALA A 357 -12.50 -8.77 -6.71
C ALA A 357 -13.63 -9.58 -7.37
N HIS A 358 -13.49 -9.90 -8.66
CA HIS A 358 -14.50 -10.66 -9.39
C HIS A 358 -14.61 -12.12 -8.94
N MET A 359 -13.58 -12.67 -8.28
CA MET A 359 -13.61 -14.00 -7.69
C MET A 359 -14.42 -14.04 -6.39
N VAL A 360 -14.57 -12.89 -5.71
CA VAL A 360 -15.32 -12.77 -4.45
C VAL A 360 -16.75 -12.31 -4.68
N PHE A 361 -16.94 -11.28 -5.49
CA PHE A 361 -18.24 -10.61 -5.68
C PHE A 361 -18.94 -11.00 -7.00
N GLY A 362 -18.25 -11.75 -7.86
CA GLY A 362 -18.70 -12.06 -9.21
C GLY A 362 -18.42 -10.92 -10.19
N VAL A 363 -18.24 -11.28 -11.46
CA VAL A 363 -17.95 -10.35 -12.57
C VAL A 363 -18.97 -9.20 -12.66
N PRO A 364 -20.30 -9.43 -12.60
CA PRO A 364 -21.27 -8.34 -12.78
C PRO A 364 -21.16 -7.24 -11.72
N GLN A 365 -20.99 -7.61 -10.45
CA GLN A 365 -20.87 -6.64 -9.36
C GLN A 365 -19.55 -5.88 -9.42
N ALA A 366 -18.46 -6.59 -9.73
CA ALA A 366 -17.14 -5.99 -9.86
C ALA A 366 -17.09 -4.94 -10.99
N ILE A 367 -17.62 -5.26 -12.18
CA ILE A 367 -17.71 -4.31 -13.31
C ILE A 367 -18.56 -3.10 -12.93
N ASN A 368 -19.75 -3.32 -12.35
CA ASN A 368 -20.63 -2.22 -11.98
C ASN A 368 -19.99 -1.28 -10.96
N SER A 369 -19.30 -1.85 -9.97
CA SER A 369 -18.59 -1.09 -8.94
C SER A 369 -17.44 -0.28 -9.51
N ALA A 370 -16.65 -0.85 -10.44
CA ALA A 370 -15.59 -0.14 -11.14
C ALA A 370 -16.13 1.02 -11.99
N ASN A 371 -17.20 0.77 -12.76
CA ASN A 371 -17.84 1.80 -13.59
C ASN A 371 -18.43 2.94 -12.75
N HIS A 372 -18.98 2.65 -11.58
CA HIS A 372 -19.44 3.68 -10.63
C HIS A 372 -18.31 4.65 -10.23
N LEU A 373 -17.06 4.15 -10.09
CA LEU A 373 -15.92 5.00 -9.76
C LEU A 373 -15.56 5.99 -10.88
N PHE A 374 -15.88 5.71 -12.15
CA PHE A 374 -15.72 6.70 -13.21
C PHE A 374 -16.57 7.94 -12.93
N GLY A 375 -17.85 7.75 -12.56
CA GLY A 375 -18.74 8.86 -12.18
C GLY A 375 -18.27 9.62 -10.93
N LYS A 376 -17.75 8.90 -9.93
CA LYS A 376 -17.13 9.52 -8.75
C LYS A 376 -15.88 10.33 -9.11
N SER A 377 -15.01 9.80 -9.97
CA SER A 377 -13.81 10.50 -10.42
C SER A 377 -14.17 11.78 -11.17
N ALA A 378 -15.18 11.73 -12.06
CA ALA A 378 -15.68 12.93 -12.74
C ALA A 378 -16.21 13.97 -11.74
N SER A 379 -16.91 13.54 -10.69
CA SER A 379 -17.40 14.42 -9.62
C SER A 379 -16.27 15.11 -8.86
N GLU A 380 -15.14 14.44 -8.64
CA GLU A 380 -13.93 15.07 -8.09
C GLU A 380 -13.31 16.07 -9.06
N ILE A 381 -13.23 15.73 -10.34
CA ILE A 381 -12.70 16.63 -11.39
C ILE A 381 -13.56 17.91 -11.54
N LEU A 382 -14.87 17.82 -11.36
CA LEU A 382 -15.77 18.98 -11.41
C LEU A 382 -15.51 20.01 -10.29
N LYS A 383 -14.72 19.68 -9.28
CA LYS A 383 -14.28 20.63 -8.23
C LYS A 383 -13.10 21.51 -8.68
N LEU A 384 -12.47 21.17 -9.81
CA LEU A 384 -11.32 21.88 -10.38
C LEU A 384 -11.76 22.96 -11.37
N SER A 385 -10.82 23.59 -12.07
CA SER A 385 -11.13 24.54 -13.13
C SER A 385 -11.93 23.90 -14.28
N PRO A 386 -12.72 24.69 -15.04
CA PRO A 386 -13.56 24.15 -16.12
C PRO A 386 -12.81 23.39 -17.22
N ALA A 387 -11.52 23.65 -17.41
CA ALA A 387 -10.70 22.92 -18.39
C ALA A 387 -10.40 21.47 -17.97
N ALA A 388 -10.46 21.17 -16.66
CA ALA A 388 -10.10 19.87 -16.10
C ALA A 388 -11.01 18.72 -16.61
N ILE A 389 -12.31 18.97 -16.79
CA ILE A 389 -13.24 17.93 -17.27
C ILE A 389 -12.95 17.50 -18.70
N LYS A 390 -12.50 18.44 -19.56
CA LYS A 390 -12.10 18.14 -20.93
C LYS A 390 -10.84 17.26 -20.94
N ILE A 391 -9.85 17.60 -20.12
CA ILE A 391 -8.64 16.79 -19.93
C ILE A 391 -9.02 15.38 -19.46
N TRP A 392 -9.85 15.27 -18.43
CA TRP A 392 -10.29 13.98 -17.90
C TRP A 392 -10.99 13.13 -18.97
N ALA A 393 -11.91 13.71 -19.74
CA ALA A 393 -12.65 12.99 -20.77
C ALA A 393 -11.74 12.52 -21.92
N GLU A 394 -10.84 13.38 -22.40
CA GLU A 394 -9.87 13.04 -23.45
C GLU A 394 -8.94 11.91 -23.00
N GLU A 395 -8.40 12.00 -21.78
CA GLU A 395 -7.45 11.00 -21.30
C GLU A 395 -8.12 9.70 -20.90
N LEU A 396 -9.33 9.73 -20.35
CA LEU A 396 -10.10 8.51 -20.11
C LEU A 396 -10.42 7.78 -21.43
N HIS A 397 -10.70 8.52 -22.50
CA HIS A 397 -10.88 7.95 -23.83
C HIS A 397 -9.61 7.27 -24.32
N HIS A 398 -8.44 7.92 -24.22
CA HIS A 398 -7.16 7.32 -24.60
C HIS A 398 -6.81 6.07 -23.80
N ILE A 399 -7.13 6.03 -22.50
CA ILE A 399 -6.96 4.84 -21.64
C ILE A 399 -7.72 3.64 -22.20
N HIS A 400 -8.99 3.84 -22.58
CA HIS A 400 -9.79 2.77 -23.17
C HIS A 400 -9.32 2.38 -24.58
N MET A 401 -8.83 3.34 -25.38
CA MET A 401 -8.24 3.03 -26.69
C MET A 401 -6.99 2.17 -26.55
N GLY A 402 -6.11 2.50 -25.59
CA GLY A 402 -4.93 1.68 -25.27
C GLY A 402 -5.31 0.28 -24.79
N GLN A 403 -6.24 0.17 -23.84
CA GLN A 403 -6.76 -1.13 -23.38
C GLN A 403 -7.37 -1.94 -24.54
N GLY A 404 -8.13 -1.29 -25.42
CA GLY A 404 -8.74 -1.94 -26.57
C GLY A 404 -7.70 -2.53 -27.54
N LEU A 405 -6.56 -1.86 -27.74
CA LEU A 405 -5.45 -2.39 -28.54
C LEU A 405 -4.84 -3.64 -27.87
N ASP A 406 -4.56 -3.58 -26.56
CA ASP A 406 -4.01 -4.71 -25.79
C ASP A 406 -4.90 -5.96 -25.90
N LEU A 407 -6.20 -5.79 -25.67
CA LEU A 407 -7.20 -6.85 -25.79
C LEU A 407 -7.32 -7.37 -27.23
N PHE A 408 -7.31 -6.48 -28.23
CA PHE A 408 -7.38 -6.87 -29.64
C PHE A 408 -6.19 -7.74 -30.04
N HIS A 409 -4.97 -7.33 -29.68
CA HIS A 409 -3.77 -8.11 -29.99
C HIS A 409 -3.81 -9.48 -29.33
N THR A 410 -4.15 -9.52 -28.03
CA THR A 410 -4.23 -10.75 -27.23
C THR A 410 -5.30 -11.71 -27.75
N PHE A 411 -6.52 -11.22 -27.97
CA PHE A 411 -7.65 -12.05 -28.41
C PHE A 411 -7.45 -12.62 -29.83
N HIS A 412 -6.96 -11.79 -30.77
CA HIS A 412 -6.73 -12.22 -32.14
C HIS A 412 -5.38 -12.91 -32.37
N GLY A 413 -4.50 -12.93 -31.36
CA GLY A 413 -3.13 -13.44 -31.48
C GLY A 413 -2.32 -12.70 -32.56
N LYS A 414 -2.64 -11.44 -32.84
CA LYS A 414 -1.98 -10.63 -33.86
C LYS A 414 -0.80 -9.92 -33.20
N LEU A 415 0.41 -10.34 -33.56
CA LEU A 415 1.65 -9.75 -33.07
C LEU A 415 1.69 -8.23 -33.37
N PRO A 416 1.75 -7.36 -32.35
CA PRO A 416 1.99 -5.93 -32.57
C PRO A 416 3.44 -5.67 -33.00
N THR A 417 3.64 -4.60 -33.74
CA THR A 417 4.96 -3.98 -33.93
C THR A 417 5.42 -3.30 -32.64
N GLU A 418 6.72 -3.04 -32.49
CA GLU A 418 7.24 -2.27 -31.34
C GLU A 418 6.59 -0.88 -31.23
N ARG A 419 6.28 -0.26 -32.38
CA ARG A 419 5.57 1.02 -32.42
C ARG A 419 4.15 0.90 -31.85
N GLU A 420 3.39 -0.09 -32.31
CA GLU A 420 2.02 -0.33 -31.81
C GLU A 420 2.03 -0.65 -30.31
N TYR A 421 3.05 -1.37 -29.82
CA TYR A 421 3.23 -1.61 -28.38
C TYR A 421 3.38 -0.31 -27.59
N PHE A 422 4.24 0.62 -28.04
CA PHE A 422 4.40 1.91 -27.35
C PHE A 422 3.15 2.78 -27.47
N GLU A 423 2.47 2.81 -28.62
CA GLU A 423 1.19 3.53 -28.79
C GLU A 423 0.11 2.97 -27.83
N MET A 424 0.02 1.65 -27.70
CA MET A 424 -0.86 0.97 -26.74
C MET A 424 -0.51 1.33 -25.29
N SER A 425 0.77 1.21 -24.91
CA SER A 425 1.26 1.50 -23.56
C SER A 425 1.04 2.97 -23.17
N ASP A 426 1.28 3.89 -24.10
CA ASP A 426 1.06 5.33 -23.90
C ASP A 426 -0.43 5.64 -23.73
N GLY A 427 -1.31 4.92 -24.44
CA GLY A 427 -2.75 5.01 -24.27
C GLY A 427 -3.22 4.49 -22.92
N LYS A 428 -2.77 3.29 -22.52
CA LYS A 428 -3.20 2.57 -21.31
C LYS A 428 -2.59 3.15 -20.02
N THR A 429 -1.32 2.86 -19.75
CA THR A 429 -0.63 3.31 -18.53
C THR A 429 -0.27 4.80 -18.63
N GLY A 430 0.12 5.26 -19.82
CA GLY A 430 0.53 6.64 -20.06
C GLY A 430 -0.60 7.64 -19.95
N GLY A 431 -1.84 7.27 -20.33
CA GLY A 431 -3.01 8.13 -20.28
C GLY A 431 -3.27 8.70 -18.87
N LEU A 432 -3.08 7.88 -17.82
CA LEU A 432 -3.26 8.34 -16.44
C LEU A 432 -2.16 9.33 -16.00
N PHE A 433 -0.91 9.10 -16.39
CA PHE A 433 0.19 10.03 -16.10
C PHE A 433 0.05 11.34 -16.88
N ARG A 434 -0.36 11.27 -18.15
CA ARG A 434 -0.66 12.44 -18.99
C ARG A 434 -1.82 13.25 -18.42
N MET A 435 -2.91 12.59 -17.99
CA MET A 435 -4.01 13.23 -17.28
C MET A 435 -3.51 13.97 -16.05
N LEU A 436 -2.70 13.32 -15.22
CA LEU A 436 -2.14 13.93 -14.03
C LEU A 436 -1.29 15.16 -14.36
N CYS A 437 -0.39 15.09 -15.35
CA CYS A 437 0.41 16.23 -15.80
C CYS A 437 -0.46 17.41 -16.23
N ARG A 438 -1.44 17.16 -17.11
CA ARG A 438 -2.32 18.19 -17.67
C ARG A 438 -3.21 18.83 -16.60
N LEU A 439 -3.76 18.04 -15.68
CA LEU A 439 -4.55 18.53 -14.55
C LEU A 439 -3.70 19.41 -13.61
N MET A 440 -2.53 18.92 -13.21
CA MET A 440 -1.62 19.64 -12.31
C MET A 440 -1.14 20.96 -12.93
N GLN A 441 -0.83 20.96 -14.23
CA GLN A 441 -0.44 22.16 -14.97
C GLN A 441 -1.59 23.17 -15.05
N THR A 442 -2.82 22.71 -15.29
CA THR A 442 -4.01 23.57 -15.37
C THR A 442 -4.29 24.27 -14.04
N GLU A 443 -4.09 23.56 -12.93
CA GLU A 443 -4.29 24.06 -11.56
C GLU A 443 -3.04 24.76 -10.98
N ALA A 444 -1.97 24.89 -11.75
CA ALA A 444 -0.70 25.41 -11.28
C ALA A 444 -0.80 26.89 -10.87
N THR A 445 -0.04 27.29 -9.83
CA THR A 445 0.17 28.70 -9.47
C THR A 445 1.56 29.20 -9.86
N GLN A 446 2.48 28.30 -10.19
CA GLN A 446 3.82 28.59 -10.71
C GLN A 446 4.13 27.70 -11.91
N ASN A 447 5.08 28.10 -12.76
CA ASN A 447 5.58 27.28 -13.88
C ASN A 447 4.49 26.72 -14.82
N ARG A 448 3.39 27.45 -15.06
CA ARG A 448 2.30 27.02 -15.95
C ARG A 448 2.75 26.63 -17.36
N ASN A 449 3.83 27.25 -17.85
CA ASN A 449 4.37 26.98 -19.19
C ASN A 449 5.33 25.78 -19.24
N LEU A 450 5.69 25.20 -18.08
CA LEU A 450 6.55 24.03 -18.01
C LEU A 450 5.75 22.79 -18.41
N ASN A 451 6.01 22.24 -19.60
CA ASN A 451 5.33 21.04 -20.07
C ASN A 451 6.11 19.77 -19.69
N ALA A 452 5.62 19.04 -18.68
CA ALA A 452 6.21 17.78 -18.24
C ALA A 452 5.63 16.52 -18.93
N GLU A 453 4.68 16.67 -19.85
CA GLU A 453 3.94 15.55 -20.45
C GLU A 453 4.87 14.54 -21.13
N HIS A 454 5.79 15.02 -21.98
CA HIS A 454 6.72 14.13 -22.69
C HIS A 454 7.67 13.38 -21.75
N LEU A 455 8.15 14.03 -20.68
CA LEU A 455 8.95 13.38 -19.65
C LEU A 455 8.17 12.20 -19.05
N PHE A 456 6.89 12.41 -18.72
CA PHE A 456 6.06 11.35 -18.13
C PHE A 456 5.66 10.25 -19.11
N VAL A 457 5.57 10.55 -20.41
CA VAL A 457 5.46 9.50 -21.46
C VAL A 457 6.70 8.61 -21.44
N LEU A 458 7.91 9.19 -21.44
CA LEU A 458 9.15 8.42 -21.38
C LEU A 458 9.25 7.58 -20.09
N ILE A 459 8.90 8.17 -18.95
CA ILE A 459 8.85 7.46 -17.66
C ILE A 459 7.84 6.31 -17.70
N THR A 460 6.68 6.49 -18.33
CA THR A 460 5.67 5.44 -18.47
C THR A 460 6.21 4.29 -19.31
N ARG A 461 6.83 4.57 -20.46
CA ARG A 461 7.43 3.55 -21.31
C ARG A 461 8.51 2.77 -20.58
N HIS A 462 9.37 3.47 -19.82
CA HIS A 462 10.39 2.83 -18.98
C HIS A 462 9.75 1.92 -17.92
N TYR A 463 8.72 2.42 -17.22
CA TYR A 463 7.99 1.66 -16.21
C TYR A 463 7.35 0.39 -16.79
N GLN A 464 6.71 0.48 -17.95
CA GLN A 464 6.06 -0.66 -18.60
C GLN A 464 7.07 -1.72 -19.04
N LEU A 465 8.14 -1.32 -19.74
CA LEU A 465 9.20 -2.25 -20.14
C LEU A 465 9.85 -2.96 -18.94
N ARG A 466 10.02 -2.24 -17.83
CA ARG A 466 10.51 -2.83 -16.59
C ARG A 466 9.53 -3.81 -15.96
N ASP A 467 8.23 -3.51 -15.98
CA ASP A 467 7.19 -4.42 -15.45
C ASP A 467 7.16 -5.72 -16.26
N ASP A 468 7.14 -5.62 -17.59
CA ASP A 468 7.25 -6.75 -18.52
C ASP A 468 8.52 -7.58 -18.27
N TYR A 469 9.66 -6.92 -18.06
CA TYR A 469 10.92 -7.58 -17.77
C TYR A 469 10.92 -8.32 -16.43
N PHE A 470 10.40 -7.68 -15.38
CA PHE A 470 10.33 -8.31 -14.06
C PHE A 470 9.29 -9.42 -13.96
N ASN A 471 8.18 -9.36 -14.72
CA ASN A 471 7.24 -10.47 -14.79
C ASN A 471 7.94 -11.76 -15.26
N LEU A 472 8.87 -11.64 -16.21
CA LEU A 472 9.55 -12.81 -16.77
C LEU A 472 10.83 -13.21 -16.00
N TYR A 473 11.59 -12.25 -15.48
CA TYR A 473 12.94 -12.50 -14.95
C TYR A 473 13.09 -12.35 -13.43
N SER A 474 12.06 -11.89 -12.68
CA SER A 474 12.18 -11.68 -11.21
C SER A 474 11.43 -12.74 -10.39
N THR A 475 12.17 -13.52 -9.59
CA THR A 475 11.60 -14.53 -8.68
C THR A 475 10.68 -13.93 -7.62
N ALA A 476 11.08 -12.80 -7.02
CA ALA A 476 10.26 -12.11 -6.01
C ALA A 476 8.95 -11.55 -6.59
N TYR A 477 8.99 -11.05 -7.82
CA TYR A 477 7.80 -10.55 -8.52
C TYR A 477 6.82 -11.68 -8.86
N ASN A 478 7.36 -12.81 -9.31
CA ASN A 478 6.60 -14.04 -9.60
C ASN A 478 5.83 -14.57 -8.38
N LEU A 479 6.31 -14.35 -7.15
CA LEU A 479 5.58 -14.74 -5.93
C LEU A 479 4.31 -13.92 -5.69
N GLN A 480 4.26 -12.66 -6.16
CA GLN A 480 3.12 -11.75 -5.90
C GLN A 480 2.00 -11.83 -6.95
N LYS A 481 2.35 -12.09 -8.22
CA LYS A 481 1.42 -12.19 -9.36
C LYS A 481 1.17 -13.62 -9.86
N GLY A 482 1.99 -14.58 -9.43
CA GLY A 482 2.04 -15.93 -10.02
C GLY A 482 3.18 -16.05 -11.04
N SER A 483 3.75 -17.26 -11.15
CA SER A 483 4.93 -17.50 -11.99
C SER A 483 4.62 -17.33 -13.48
N LEU A 484 5.27 -16.33 -14.10
CA LEU A 484 5.16 -16.01 -15.53
C LEU A 484 3.71 -15.76 -15.97
N SER A 485 2.97 -14.98 -15.16
CA SER A 485 1.54 -14.73 -15.37
C SER A 485 1.26 -14.08 -16.73
N ASP A 486 2.14 -13.23 -17.26
CA ASP A 486 1.93 -12.58 -18.56
C ASP A 486 1.85 -13.61 -19.70
N LEU A 487 2.53 -14.74 -19.58
CA LEU A 487 2.44 -15.85 -20.55
C LEU A 487 1.09 -16.56 -20.46
N ASP A 488 0.53 -16.67 -19.25
CA ASP A 488 -0.79 -17.24 -19.03
C ASP A 488 -1.90 -16.27 -19.42
N GLU A 489 -1.69 -14.96 -19.33
CA GLU A 489 -2.56 -13.88 -19.83
C GLU A 489 -2.43 -13.72 -21.36
N GLY A 490 -1.34 -14.25 -21.95
CA GLY A 490 -1.06 -14.22 -23.37
C GLY A 490 -0.77 -12.82 -23.89
N LYS A 491 -0.37 -11.92 -23.00
CA LYS A 491 0.01 -10.56 -23.33
C LYS A 491 1.26 -10.55 -24.20
N PHE A 492 1.27 -9.65 -25.18
CA PHE A 492 2.42 -9.40 -26.01
C PHE A 492 3.38 -8.43 -25.30
N SER A 493 4.13 -8.96 -24.32
CA SER A 493 5.20 -8.19 -23.67
C SER A 493 6.26 -7.78 -24.69
N PHE A 494 6.97 -6.68 -24.42
CA PHE A 494 7.98 -6.18 -25.37
C PHE A 494 9.06 -7.22 -25.71
N ILE A 495 9.46 -8.01 -24.71
CA ILE A 495 10.43 -9.10 -24.85
C ILE A 495 9.93 -10.16 -25.82
N LEU A 496 8.64 -10.51 -25.71
CA LEU A 496 7.99 -11.49 -26.57
C LEU A 496 7.85 -10.96 -28.00
N ILE A 497 7.49 -9.68 -28.17
CA ILE A 497 7.42 -9.03 -29.49
C ILE A 497 8.76 -9.11 -30.21
N HIS A 498 9.84 -8.73 -29.54
CA HIS A 498 11.18 -8.84 -30.11
C HIS A 498 11.52 -10.30 -30.44
N ALA A 499 11.35 -11.23 -29.49
CA ALA A 499 11.67 -12.64 -29.70
C ALA A 499 10.90 -13.27 -30.87
N MET A 500 9.64 -12.88 -31.06
CA MET A 500 8.79 -13.36 -32.15
C MET A 500 9.18 -12.80 -33.52
N ASN A 501 9.84 -11.65 -33.58
CA ASN A 501 10.39 -11.10 -34.82
C ASN A 501 11.76 -11.72 -35.20
N GLN A 502 12.34 -12.57 -34.35
CA GLN A 502 13.58 -13.28 -34.64
C GLN A 502 13.33 -14.63 -35.33
N SER A 503 14.43 -15.30 -35.74
CA SER A 503 14.41 -16.56 -36.52
C SER A 503 13.62 -17.73 -35.91
N LYS A 504 13.25 -17.66 -34.62
CA LYS A 504 12.47 -18.69 -33.90
C LYS A 504 11.01 -18.29 -33.63
N GLY A 505 10.54 -17.18 -34.20
CA GLY A 505 9.21 -16.63 -33.94
C GLY A 505 8.05 -17.56 -34.23
N GLN A 506 8.16 -18.42 -35.24
CA GLN A 506 7.08 -19.37 -35.61
C GLN A 506 6.79 -20.40 -34.51
N LYS A 507 7.82 -20.80 -33.74
CA LYS A 507 7.67 -21.73 -32.62
C LYS A 507 6.97 -21.06 -31.43
N LEU A 508 7.31 -19.81 -31.14
CA LEU A 508 6.62 -19.00 -30.12
C LEU A 508 5.16 -18.77 -30.50
N GLN A 509 4.88 -18.43 -31.77
CA GLN A 509 3.52 -18.25 -32.26
C GLN A 509 2.67 -19.52 -32.08
N SER A 510 3.25 -20.69 -32.33
CA SER A 510 2.56 -21.97 -32.13
C SER A 510 2.22 -22.21 -30.65
N LEU A 511 3.13 -21.87 -29.73
CA LEU A 511 2.90 -21.98 -28.29
C LEU A 511 1.80 -21.02 -27.80
N LEU A 512 1.80 -19.78 -28.28
CA LEU A 512 0.76 -18.80 -27.93
C LEU A 512 -0.62 -19.18 -28.49
N GLN A 513 -0.68 -19.75 -29.69
CA GLN A 513 -1.93 -20.30 -30.24
C GLN A 513 -2.44 -21.48 -29.41
N GLN A 514 -1.55 -22.31 -28.89
CA GLN A 514 -1.92 -23.38 -27.99
C GLN A 514 -2.46 -22.83 -26.66
N ARG A 515 -1.78 -21.84 -26.08
CA ARG A 515 -2.26 -21.11 -24.89
C ARG A 515 -3.66 -20.55 -25.10
N ALA A 516 -3.92 -19.89 -26.23
CA ALA A 516 -5.22 -19.30 -26.53
C ALA A 516 -6.36 -20.34 -26.56
N ARG A 517 -6.07 -21.61 -26.89
CA ARG A 517 -7.06 -22.71 -26.85
C ARG A 517 -7.23 -23.33 -25.48
N GLN A 518 -6.16 -23.36 -24.68
CA GLN A 518 -6.11 -24.07 -23.39
C GLN A 518 -6.34 -23.15 -22.19
N GLY A 519 -6.29 -21.83 -22.38
CA GLY A 519 -6.39 -20.80 -21.34
C GLY A 519 -5.06 -20.43 -20.69
N SER A 520 -4.11 -21.37 -20.60
CA SER A 520 -2.79 -21.16 -19.99
C SER A 520 -1.70 -22.00 -20.65
N LEU A 521 -0.43 -21.79 -20.26
CA LEU A 521 0.70 -22.65 -20.64
C LEU A 521 1.11 -23.59 -19.51
N LEU A 522 1.50 -24.82 -19.87
CA LEU A 522 2.17 -25.75 -18.97
C LEU A 522 3.56 -25.25 -18.58
N ALA A 523 4.08 -25.70 -17.44
CA ALA A 523 5.39 -25.30 -16.94
C ALA A 523 6.52 -25.55 -17.96
N GLU A 524 6.49 -26.69 -18.64
CA GLU A 524 7.48 -27.05 -19.66
C GLU A 524 7.40 -26.14 -20.89
N GLN A 525 6.19 -25.69 -21.24
CA GLN A 525 5.98 -24.76 -22.35
C GLN A 525 6.47 -23.36 -21.99
N LYS A 526 6.22 -22.91 -20.75
CA LYS A 526 6.78 -21.65 -20.23
C LYS A 526 8.31 -21.68 -20.24
N ASN A 527 8.92 -22.77 -19.76
CA ASN A 527 10.38 -22.95 -19.80
C ASN A 527 10.93 -22.91 -21.23
N LEU A 528 10.19 -23.47 -22.19
CA LEU A 528 10.56 -23.42 -23.60
C LEU A 528 10.46 -21.99 -24.18
N VAL A 529 9.43 -21.22 -23.81
CA VAL A 529 9.32 -19.79 -24.18
C VAL A 529 10.53 -19.02 -23.65
N MET A 530 10.87 -19.19 -22.37
CA MET A 530 12.04 -18.55 -21.75
C MET A 530 13.35 -18.95 -22.46
N THR A 531 13.52 -20.23 -22.77
CA THR A 531 14.69 -20.73 -23.51
C THR A 531 14.81 -20.07 -24.89
N ILE A 532 13.69 -19.86 -25.59
CA ILE A 532 13.72 -19.18 -26.89
C ILE A 532 14.09 -17.71 -26.71
N MET A 533 13.52 -17.01 -25.73
CA MET A 533 13.83 -15.60 -25.44
C MET A 533 15.31 -15.37 -25.12
N ASP A 534 15.93 -16.31 -24.38
CA ASP A 534 17.36 -16.28 -24.08
C ASP A 534 18.20 -16.52 -25.35
N GLN A 535 17.80 -17.47 -26.20
CA GLN A 535 18.49 -17.75 -27.46
C GLN A 535 18.38 -16.59 -28.46
N THR A 536 17.29 -15.81 -28.41
CA THR A 536 17.06 -14.62 -29.23
C THR A 536 17.56 -13.34 -28.56
N LYS A 537 18.23 -13.44 -27.40
CA LYS A 537 18.79 -12.32 -26.63
C LYS A 537 17.78 -11.18 -26.38
N SER A 538 16.51 -11.54 -26.20
CA SER A 538 15.41 -10.57 -26.17
C SER A 538 15.29 -9.86 -24.83
N GLY A 539 15.72 -10.52 -23.74
CA GLY A 539 15.93 -9.86 -22.45
C GLY A 539 17.02 -8.79 -22.53
N GLU A 540 18.16 -9.09 -23.16
CA GLU A 540 19.25 -8.13 -23.34
C GLU A 540 18.84 -6.94 -24.22
N TYR A 541 18.11 -7.19 -25.31
CA TYR A 541 17.55 -6.13 -26.14
C TYR A 541 16.64 -5.19 -25.33
N THR A 542 15.73 -5.76 -24.53
CA THR A 542 14.83 -4.98 -23.68
C THR A 542 15.60 -4.13 -22.66
N LEU A 543 16.64 -4.69 -22.04
CA LEU A 543 17.52 -3.93 -21.13
C LEU A 543 18.26 -2.78 -21.84
N GLN A 544 18.66 -2.96 -23.10
CA GLN A 544 19.27 -1.89 -23.90
C GLN A 544 18.27 -0.75 -24.15
N VAL A 545 17.03 -1.07 -24.51
CA VAL A 545 15.97 -0.07 -24.70
C VAL A 545 15.65 0.66 -23.39
N ILE A 546 15.58 -0.07 -22.27
CA ILE A 546 15.41 0.53 -20.93
C ILE A 546 16.53 1.53 -20.64
N LYS A 547 17.80 1.16 -20.88
CA LYS A 547 18.95 2.07 -20.68
C LYS A 547 18.86 3.33 -21.56
N GLN A 548 18.48 3.18 -22.83
CA GLN A 548 18.27 4.34 -23.72
C GLN A 548 17.16 5.27 -23.20
N LEU A 549 16.06 4.72 -22.68
CA LEU A 549 15.00 5.51 -22.06
C LEU A 549 15.49 6.22 -20.79
N GLU A 550 16.30 5.57 -19.96
CA GLU A 550 16.88 6.20 -18.76
C GLU A 550 17.73 7.42 -19.12
N GLU A 551 18.56 7.31 -20.16
CA GLU A 551 19.37 8.42 -20.68
C GLU A 551 18.49 9.55 -21.23
N GLU A 552 17.44 9.23 -21.98
CA GLU A 552 16.52 10.22 -22.53
C GLU A 552 15.71 10.94 -21.44
N ILE A 553 15.26 10.20 -20.42
CA ILE A 553 14.57 10.73 -19.25
C ILE A 553 15.47 11.70 -18.50
N GLU A 554 16.73 11.34 -18.24
CA GLU A 554 17.68 12.22 -17.56
C GLU A 554 17.92 13.51 -18.36
N ARG A 555 18.09 13.42 -19.68
CA ARG A 555 18.25 14.59 -20.56
C ARG A 555 17.02 15.51 -20.52
N HIS A 556 15.82 14.95 -20.62
CA HIS A 556 14.57 15.72 -20.58
C HIS A 556 14.32 16.33 -19.20
N LEU A 557 14.59 15.58 -18.14
CA LEU A 557 14.47 16.05 -16.77
C LEU A 557 15.41 17.23 -16.51
N ALA A 558 16.68 17.14 -16.93
CA ALA A 558 17.64 18.23 -16.77
C ALA A 558 17.18 19.52 -17.46
N LYS A 559 16.65 19.44 -18.69
CA LYS A 559 16.09 20.60 -19.42
C LYS A 559 14.89 21.21 -18.71
N LEU A 560 14.00 20.38 -18.15
CA LEU A 560 12.85 20.85 -17.39
C LEU A 560 13.26 21.49 -16.06
N GLU A 561 14.26 20.94 -15.37
CA GLU A 561 14.83 21.53 -14.15
C GLU A 561 15.44 22.90 -14.43
N GLU A 562 16.18 23.05 -15.54
CA GLU A 562 16.71 24.35 -16.00
C GLU A 562 15.56 25.34 -16.27
N SER A 563 14.54 24.91 -17.02
CA SER A 563 13.35 25.72 -17.32
C SER A 563 12.52 26.10 -16.09
N ALA A 564 12.62 25.32 -15.01
CA ALA A 564 11.91 25.52 -13.75
C ALA A 564 12.70 26.37 -12.72
N GLY A 565 13.79 27.02 -13.14
CA GLY A 565 14.62 27.89 -12.29
C GLY A 565 15.92 27.26 -11.80
N GLY A 566 16.35 26.15 -12.42
CA GLY A 566 17.65 25.50 -12.16
C GLY A 566 17.69 24.59 -10.93
N GLU A 567 16.60 24.47 -10.17
CA GLU A 567 16.52 23.57 -9.03
C GLU A 567 16.16 22.13 -9.45
N LYS A 568 16.94 21.17 -8.96
CA LYS A 568 16.68 19.75 -9.19
C LYS A 568 15.38 19.29 -8.54
N ASN A 569 14.59 18.49 -9.27
CA ASN A 569 13.43 17.80 -8.73
C ASN A 569 13.84 16.41 -8.21
N TRP A 570 14.33 16.38 -6.97
CA TRP A 570 14.84 15.15 -6.36
C TRP A 570 13.77 14.08 -6.21
N ILE A 571 12.48 14.43 -6.20
CA ILE A 571 11.39 13.46 -6.11
C ILE A 571 11.32 12.63 -7.40
N ILE A 572 11.39 13.26 -8.59
CA ILE A 572 11.44 12.53 -9.87
C ILE A 572 12.71 11.70 -9.94
N ARG A 573 13.84 12.27 -9.55
CA ARG A 573 15.12 11.54 -9.51
C ARG A 573 15.07 10.33 -8.58
N ALA A 574 14.37 10.42 -7.44
CA ALA A 574 14.15 9.30 -6.53
C ALA A 574 13.22 8.23 -7.12
N ILE A 575 12.17 8.65 -7.83
CA ILE A 575 11.30 7.71 -8.58
C ILE A 575 12.14 6.95 -9.62
N MET A 576 12.96 7.64 -10.41
CA MET A 576 13.84 7.01 -11.40
C MET A 576 14.89 6.10 -10.76
N ALA A 577 15.53 6.53 -9.68
CA ALA A 577 16.52 5.72 -8.98
C ALA A 577 15.92 4.40 -8.47
N ARG A 578 14.69 4.40 -7.97
CA ARG A 578 13.95 3.20 -7.56
C ARG A 578 13.55 2.29 -8.72
N MET A 579 13.43 2.85 -9.92
CA MET A 579 13.06 2.10 -11.11
C MET A 579 14.27 1.57 -11.88
N LYS A 580 15.50 1.89 -11.48
CA LYS A 580 16.69 1.30 -12.11
C LYS A 580 16.66 -0.22 -12.02
N VAL A 581 16.93 -0.88 -13.12
CA VAL A 581 17.09 -2.35 -13.17
C VAL A 581 18.53 -2.67 -12.79
N SER A 582 18.75 -3.19 -11.58
CA SER A 582 20.10 -3.60 -11.15
C SER A 582 20.44 -4.97 -11.73
N GLU A 583 21.68 -5.15 -12.21
CA GLU A 583 22.16 -6.45 -12.72
C GLU A 583 22.16 -7.53 -11.62
N ALA A 584 22.29 -7.14 -10.35
CA ALA A 584 22.23 -8.02 -9.18
C ALA A 584 20.83 -8.61 -8.95
N ALA A 585 19.76 -7.85 -9.19
CA ALA A 585 18.38 -8.36 -9.08
C ALA A 585 18.06 -9.45 -10.12
N VAL A 586 18.79 -9.46 -11.24
CA VAL A 586 18.63 -10.40 -12.36
C VAL A 586 19.42 -11.71 -12.14
N ARG A 587 20.58 -11.66 -11.48
CA ARG A 587 21.47 -12.83 -11.31
C ARG A 587 21.03 -13.84 -10.26
N SER A 588 20.09 -13.50 -9.37
CA SER A 588 19.51 -14.45 -8.40
C SER A 588 18.67 -15.57 -9.05
N SER A 589 18.45 -15.53 -10.36
CA SER A 589 17.75 -16.56 -11.15
C SER A 589 18.66 -17.64 -11.74
N LYS A 590 20.00 -17.50 -11.64
CA LYS A 590 20.97 -18.42 -12.25
C LYS A 590 21.79 -19.26 -11.25
N ALA A 591 21.42 -19.25 -9.97
CA ALA A 591 22.06 -20.07 -8.92
C ALA A 591 21.16 -21.23 -8.51
#